data_AF-A0A7K2SJP5-F1
#
_entry.id   AF-A0A7K2SJP5-F1
#
_cell.length_a   1.000
_cell.length_b   1.000
_cell.length_c   1.000
_cell.angle_alpha   90.00
_cell.angle_beta   90.00
_cell.angle_gamma   90.00
#
_symmetry.space_group_name_H-M   'P 1'
#
loop_
_entity.id
_entity.type
_entity.pdbx_description
1 polymer ?
#
loop_
_entity_poly.entity_id
_entity_poly.type
_entity_poly.pdbx_seq_one_letter_code
_entity_poly.pdbx_strand_id
1 'polypeptide(L)'
;MPRLTGAALGVLGLVSTGLGLATTPVQAQPVGVPLVNETFTGATADSEFEAFGPACLTGAPQAPAPGPGTHPLTGCPTGASGPVPPNDAVPNGYLRLTDASNDQSAAVLYNHALPANQGLVTTFDQWQYGGTTNPPADGISFFLIDGAASLTAPGAFGGSLGYAQKLPNDDPDEEFLPGVNHGYVGVGLDVLGNYFGDWEHRGNGCANRSPAGTEFRIPAPGANMVTVRGPGNGTEGPAEGPPLGVDLDKGVVRVRRVEPGRQESANSNEIE
;
A
#
# COMPACT_ATOMS: atom_id res chain seq x y z
N MET A 1 -76.39 58.76 5.15
CA MET A 1 -76.90 57.81 6.17
C MET A 1 -76.29 56.44 5.87
N PRO A 2 -76.01 55.62 6.90
CA PRO A 2 -74.74 55.42 7.63
C PRO A 2 -73.82 54.36 6.95
N ARG A 3 -72.53 54.16 7.28
CA ARG A 3 -72.01 53.51 8.49
C ARG A 3 -70.48 53.64 8.62
N LEU A 4 -70.05 53.48 9.87
CA LEU A 4 -68.72 53.61 10.47
C LEU A 4 -67.67 52.54 10.09
N THR A 5 -66.41 52.89 10.39
CA THR A 5 -65.28 52.05 10.90
C THR A 5 -64.64 51.03 9.95
N GLY A 6 -63.33 50.78 9.97
CA GLY A 6 -62.28 51.19 10.90
C GLY A 6 -60.89 50.78 10.41
N ALA A 7 -59.86 51.30 11.09
CA ALA A 7 -58.46 51.00 10.85
C ALA A 7 -58.10 49.60 11.36
N ALA A 8 -57.34 48.84 10.58
CA ALA A 8 -56.67 47.62 11.02
C ALA A 8 -55.16 47.82 10.90
N LEU A 9 -54.48 47.93 12.05
CA LEU A 9 -53.03 47.72 12.14
C LEU A 9 -52.77 46.22 12.00
N GLY A 10 -52.09 45.81 10.92
CA GLY A 10 -51.53 44.48 10.78
C GLY A 10 -50.19 44.39 11.51
N VAL A 11 -50.13 43.62 12.60
CA VAL A 11 -48.88 43.23 13.26
C VAL A 11 -48.27 42.08 12.46
N LEU A 12 -47.08 42.30 11.88
CA LEU A 12 -46.29 41.27 11.22
C LEU A 12 -45.62 40.38 12.30
N GLY A 13 -46.14 39.18 12.51
CA GLY A 13 -45.50 38.17 13.34
C GLY A 13 -44.40 37.46 12.56
N LEU A 14 -43.14 37.66 12.94
CA LEU A 14 -42.00 36.88 12.46
C LEU A 14 -42.05 35.48 13.10
N VAL A 15 -42.40 34.47 12.31
CA VAL A 15 -42.22 33.06 12.67
C VAL A 15 -40.80 32.66 12.28
N SER A 16 -39.88 32.67 13.24
CA SER A 16 -38.54 32.10 13.06
C SER A 16 -38.62 30.60 13.29
N THR A 17 -38.72 29.81 12.21
CA THR A 17 -38.48 28.37 12.26
C THR A 17 -37.00 28.11 12.50
N GLY A 18 -36.62 27.80 13.73
CA GLY A 18 -35.29 27.30 14.04
C GLY A 18 -35.11 25.91 13.45
N LEU A 19 -34.37 25.80 12.33
CA LEU A 19 -33.82 24.51 11.90
C LEU A 19 -32.74 24.12 12.91
N GLY A 20 -33.11 23.30 13.89
CA GLY A 20 -32.14 22.58 14.70
C GLY A 20 -31.37 21.62 13.79
N LEU A 21 -30.12 21.97 13.45
CA LEU A 21 -29.18 21.04 12.86
C LEU A 21 -28.95 19.93 13.89
N ALA A 22 -29.49 18.74 13.63
CA ALA A 22 -29.17 17.55 14.39
C ALA A 22 -27.69 17.24 14.14
N THR A 23 -26.82 17.58 15.10
CA THR A 23 -25.44 17.11 15.11
C THR A 23 -25.48 15.62 15.43
N THR A 24 -25.35 14.77 14.41
CA THR A 24 -25.11 13.35 14.64
C THR A 24 -23.79 13.20 15.39
N PRO A 25 -23.76 12.60 16.58
CA PRO A 25 -22.51 12.34 17.27
C PRO A 25 -21.65 11.45 16.37
N VAL A 26 -20.46 11.92 16.00
CA VAL A 26 -19.44 11.08 15.39
C VAL A 26 -19.09 10.00 16.42
N GLN A 27 -19.51 8.77 16.17
CA GLN A 27 -19.06 7.64 16.99
C GLN A 27 -17.54 7.53 16.83
N ALA A 28 -16.80 7.71 17.93
CA ALA A 28 -15.40 7.35 17.97
C ALA A 28 -15.28 5.88 17.56
N GLN A 29 -14.47 5.60 16.54
CA GLN A 29 -14.19 4.22 16.17
C GLN A 29 -13.51 3.53 17.36
N PRO A 30 -13.92 2.31 17.72
CA PRO A 30 -13.25 1.56 18.78
C PRO A 30 -11.75 1.48 18.45
N VAL A 31 -10.90 1.75 19.44
CA VAL A 31 -9.45 1.59 19.31
C VAL A 31 -9.21 0.11 18.98
N GLY A 32 -8.72 -0.16 17.77
CA GLY A 32 -8.38 -1.51 17.33
C GLY A 32 -7.32 -2.12 18.25
N VAL A 33 -7.32 -3.45 18.36
CA VAL A 33 -6.24 -4.17 19.05
C VAL A 33 -5.04 -4.23 18.11
N PRO A 34 -3.83 -3.86 18.54
CA PRO A 34 -2.63 -4.02 17.72
C PRO A 34 -2.45 -5.50 17.35
N LEU A 35 -2.46 -5.79 16.06
CA LEU A 35 -2.24 -7.15 15.54
C LEU A 35 -0.76 -7.40 15.29
N VAL A 36 -0.04 -6.40 14.80
CA VAL A 36 1.40 -6.43 14.51
C VAL A 36 1.96 -5.05 14.86
N ASN A 37 3.13 -5.01 15.50
CA ASN A 37 3.84 -3.77 15.79
C ASN A 37 5.35 -3.99 15.66
N GLU A 38 5.86 -3.83 14.44
CA GLU A 38 7.27 -3.93 14.11
C GLU A 38 7.69 -2.66 13.37
N THR A 39 8.75 -2.03 13.85
CA THR A 39 9.27 -0.76 13.30
C THR A 39 10.45 -0.98 12.36
N PHE A 40 11.07 -2.15 12.43
CA PHE A 40 12.28 -2.53 11.71
C PHE A 40 13.50 -1.63 11.97
N THR A 41 13.47 -0.87 13.08
CA THR A 41 14.56 0.04 13.48
C THR A 41 15.68 -0.65 14.27
N GLY A 42 15.40 -1.85 14.79
CA GLY A 42 16.32 -2.68 15.57
C GLY A 42 17.29 -3.52 14.75
N ALA A 43 18.14 -4.28 15.46
CA ALA A 43 19.04 -5.28 14.86
C ALA A 43 18.36 -6.63 14.60
N THR A 44 17.12 -6.79 15.05
CA THR A 44 16.28 -7.98 14.88
C THR A 44 14.85 -7.51 14.65
N ALA A 45 14.06 -8.32 13.98
CA ALA A 45 12.62 -8.16 13.88
C ALA A 45 11.91 -9.33 14.60
N ASP A 46 10.60 -9.24 14.76
CA ASP A 46 9.77 -10.37 15.19
C ASP A 46 10.08 -11.62 14.34
N SER A 47 10.23 -12.78 14.99
CA SER A 47 10.53 -14.06 14.36
C SER A 47 9.42 -14.58 13.46
N GLU A 48 8.20 -14.05 13.58
CA GLU A 48 7.10 -14.37 12.67
C GLU A 48 7.23 -13.68 11.30
N PHE A 49 8.18 -12.74 11.13
CA PHE A 49 8.50 -12.21 9.81
C PHE A 49 9.43 -13.12 9.02
N GLU A 50 8.95 -13.54 7.85
CA GLU A 50 9.69 -14.28 6.85
C GLU A 50 10.07 -13.35 5.69
N ALA A 51 11.33 -13.38 5.28
CA ALA A 51 11.86 -12.57 4.19
C ALA A 51 12.12 -13.41 2.94
N PHE A 52 12.02 -12.74 1.80
CA PHE A 52 12.21 -13.31 0.47
C PHE A 52 13.00 -12.34 -0.40
N GLY A 53 13.81 -12.89 -1.32
CA GLY A 53 14.64 -12.08 -2.21
C GLY A 53 15.76 -11.37 -1.44
N PRO A 54 16.16 -10.15 -1.84
CA PRO A 54 17.23 -9.41 -1.17
C PRO A 54 16.82 -8.69 0.13
N ALA A 55 15.61 -8.96 0.67
CA ALA A 55 15.10 -8.25 1.83
C ALA A 55 16.00 -8.44 3.08
N CYS A 56 16.30 -7.35 3.79
CA CYS A 56 17.24 -7.37 4.92
C CYS A 56 17.01 -6.21 5.90
N LEU A 57 17.61 -6.30 7.10
CA LEU A 57 17.60 -5.24 8.10
C LEU A 57 18.89 -4.43 8.05
N THR A 58 18.79 -3.11 7.90
CA THR A 58 19.97 -2.24 7.93
C THR A 58 20.45 -1.98 9.36
N GLY A 59 19.63 -2.23 10.38
CA GLY A 59 20.04 -2.14 11.78
C GLY A 59 20.91 -3.32 12.24
N ALA A 60 20.78 -4.48 11.60
CA ALA A 60 21.44 -5.71 12.02
C ALA A 60 22.90 -5.78 11.54
N PRO A 61 23.78 -6.50 12.27
CA PRO A 61 25.13 -6.83 11.83
C PRO A 61 25.14 -7.37 10.41
N GLN A 62 26.00 -6.82 9.56
CA GLN A 62 26.13 -7.27 8.16
C GLN A 62 26.18 -8.80 8.03
N ALA A 63 25.39 -9.35 7.12
CA ALA A 63 25.34 -10.78 6.83
C ALA A 63 25.64 -11.05 5.34
N PRO A 64 26.00 -12.28 4.96
CA PRO A 64 26.05 -12.68 3.57
C PRO A 64 24.70 -12.48 2.87
N ALA A 65 24.72 -12.30 1.55
CA ALA A 65 23.49 -12.24 0.76
C ALA A 65 22.63 -13.50 0.99
N PRO A 66 21.30 -13.36 1.17
CA PRO A 66 20.42 -14.51 1.33
C PRO A 66 20.48 -15.45 0.12
N GLY A 67 20.29 -16.74 0.38
CA GLY A 67 20.07 -17.72 -0.69
C GLY A 67 18.67 -17.60 -1.30
N PRO A 68 18.36 -18.37 -2.35
CA PRO A 68 17.02 -18.41 -2.91
C PRO A 68 16.00 -18.97 -1.89
N GLY A 69 14.76 -18.52 -1.99
CA GLY A 69 13.65 -18.95 -1.14
C GLY A 69 13.45 -18.10 0.11
N THR A 70 12.71 -18.63 1.06
CA THR A 70 12.40 -17.99 2.34
C THR A 70 13.59 -18.00 3.29
N HIS A 71 13.80 -16.91 4.01
CA HIS A 71 14.84 -16.80 5.03
C HIS A 71 14.41 -15.86 6.18
N PRO A 72 15.01 -15.95 7.37
CA PRO A 72 14.78 -14.94 8.41
C PRO A 72 15.35 -13.59 7.99
N LEU A 73 14.84 -12.51 8.59
CA LEU A 73 15.42 -11.17 8.46
C LEU A 73 16.79 -11.11 9.15
N THR A 74 17.84 -10.84 8.37
CA THR A 74 19.22 -10.68 8.83
C THR A 74 19.83 -9.39 8.28
N GLY A 75 21.07 -9.08 8.64
CA GLY A 75 21.72 -7.85 8.23
C GLY A 75 22.01 -7.78 6.74
N CYS A 76 21.87 -6.57 6.21
CA CYS A 76 22.08 -6.31 4.79
C CYS A 76 23.52 -6.60 4.33
N PRO A 77 23.71 -7.23 3.17
CA PRO A 77 25.04 -7.52 2.63
C PRO A 77 25.79 -6.25 2.22
N THR A 78 27.11 -6.37 2.08
CA THR A 78 27.98 -5.38 1.43
C THR A 78 27.70 -5.31 -0.07
N GLY A 79 28.05 -4.18 -0.71
CA GLY A 79 28.06 -4.08 -2.17
C GLY A 79 26.70 -3.79 -2.81
N ALA A 80 25.78 -3.18 -2.05
CA ALA A 80 24.49 -2.75 -2.58
C ALA A 80 24.66 -1.67 -3.67
N SER A 81 23.77 -1.71 -4.66
CA SER A 81 23.66 -0.72 -5.72
C SER A 81 22.88 0.52 -5.27
N GLY A 82 23.35 1.70 -5.70
CA GLY A 82 22.71 2.98 -5.40
C GLY A 82 22.95 3.48 -3.97
N PRO A 83 22.47 4.69 -3.62
CA PRO A 83 22.49 5.14 -2.24
C PRO A 83 21.53 4.28 -1.43
N VAL A 84 22.08 3.57 -0.44
CA VAL A 84 21.33 2.79 0.54
C VAL A 84 21.57 3.34 1.95
N PRO A 85 20.64 3.15 2.90
CA PRO A 85 20.88 3.47 4.29
C PRO A 85 22.11 2.71 4.81
N PRO A 86 22.83 3.28 5.78
CA PRO A 86 23.97 2.59 6.39
C PRO A 86 23.52 1.27 7.04
N ASN A 87 24.40 0.28 7.01
CA ASN A 87 24.27 -0.95 7.80
C ASN A 87 24.69 -0.68 9.26
N ASP A 88 24.46 -1.66 10.13
CA ASP A 88 24.76 -1.59 11.58
C ASP A 88 24.15 -0.34 12.25
N ALA A 89 22.98 0.09 11.76
CA ALA A 89 22.44 1.43 12.00
C ALA A 89 21.51 1.54 13.22
N VAL A 90 21.48 0.56 14.13
CA VAL A 90 20.66 0.65 15.36
C VAL A 90 20.94 1.94 16.14
N PRO A 91 19.91 2.64 16.65
CA PRO A 91 18.47 2.30 16.62
C PRO A 91 17.71 2.94 15.44
N ASN A 92 18.40 3.33 14.38
CA ASN A 92 17.85 3.98 13.19
C ASN A 92 17.94 3.05 11.97
N GLY A 93 17.72 1.74 12.19
CA GLY A 93 17.64 0.75 11.12
C GLY A 93 16.38 0.91 10.27
N TYR A 94 16.38 0.22 9.13
CA TYR A 94 15.23 0.10 8.23
C TYR A 94 15.11 -1.35 7.76
N LEU A 95 13.89 -1.76 7.43
CA LEU A 95 13.68 -2.85 6.50
C LEU A 95 14.02 -2.36 5.09
N ARG A 96 15.02 -2.97 4.46
CA ARG A 96 15.34 -2.74 3.05
C ARG A 96 14.79 -3.91 2.23
N LEU A 97 13.85 -3.63 1.33
CA LEU A 97 13.31 -4.62 0.40
C LEU A 97 14.28 -4.89 -0.76
N THR A 98 14.72 -3.84 -1.45
CA THR A 98 15.66 -3.94 -2.57
C THR A 98 16.75 -2.86 -2.45
N ASP A 99 17.86 -3.06 -3.13
CA ASP A 99 18.76 -1.97 -3.49
C ASP A 99 18.40 -1.44 -4.90
N ALA A 100 19.25 -0.61 -5.49
CA ALA A 100 19.00 -0.02 -6.82
C ALA A 100 19.49 -0.89 -7.99
N SER A 101 19.73 -2.19 -7.74
CA SER A 101 20.01 -3.14 -8.81
C SER A 101 18.75 -3.35 -9.67
N ASN A 102 18.93 -3.72 -10.93
CA ASN A 102 17.80 -3.96 -11.83
C ASN A 102 17.08 -5.26 -11.46
N ASP A 103 15.81 -5.35 -11.87
CA ASP A 103 15.01 -6.58 -11.86
C ASP A 103 14.92 -7.28 -10.49
N GLN A 104 14.90 -6.48 -9.42
CA GLN A 104 14.78 -6.98 -8.05
C GLN A 104 13.31 -7.12 -7.66
N SER A 105 13.00 -8.22 -6.95
CA SER A 105 11.74 -8.40 -6.24
C SER A 105 12.01 -8.98 -4.86
N ALA A 106 11.32 -8.48 -3.85
CA ALA A 106 11.48 -8.88 -2.47
C ALA A 106 10.14 -8.81 -1.75
N ALA A 107 9.98 -9.59 -0.69
CA ALA A 107 8.86 -9.49 0.21
C ALA A 107 9.28 -9.78 1.65
N VAL A 108 8.50 -9.25 2.58
CA VAL A 108 8.54 -9.64 4.00
C VAL A 108 7.11 -9.93 4.41
N LEU A 109 6.85 -11.16 4.84
CA LEU A 109 5.53 -11.62 5.26
C LEU A 109 5.53 -11.85 6.77
N TYR A 110 4.57 -11.25 7.48
CA TYR A 110 4.23 -11.69 8.84
C TYR A 110 3.44 -13.00 8.72
N ASN A 111 4.10 -14.14 8.94
CA ASN A 111 3.54 -15.47 8.70
C ASN A 111 2.70 -15.96 9.88
N HIS A 112 1.71 -15.16 10.26
CA HIS A 112 0.70 -15.52 11.24
C HIS A 112 -0.67 -15.02 10.78
N ALA A 113 -1.64 -15.93 10.71
CA ALA A 113 -2.98 -15.62 10.23
C ALA A 113 -3.65 -14.55 11.11
N LEU A 114 -4.03 -13.44 10.50
CA LEU A 114 -4.73 -12.35 11.19
C LEU A 114 -6.25 -12.59 11.21
N PRO A 115 -6.95 -12.25 12.31
CA PRO A 115 -8.41 -12.31 12.34
C PRO A 115 -9.05 -11.41 11.27
N ALA A 116 -9.76 -12.01 10.31
CA ALA A 116 -10.42 -11.31 9.20
C ALA A 116 -11.92 -11.03 9.44
N ASN A 117 -12.39 -11.17 10.68
CA ASN A 117 -13.79 -10.90 11.04
C ASN A 117 -14.11 -9.41 11.21
N GLN A 118 -13.10 -8.55 11.13
CA GLN A 118 -13.19 -7.09 11.17
C GLN A 118 -12.30 -6.49 10.07
N GLY A 119 -12.43 -5.18 9.83
CA GLY A 119 -11.52 -4.46 8.96
C GLY A 119 -10.11 -4.36 9.56
N LEU A 120 -9.11 -4.18 8.70
CA LEU A 120 -7.72 -3.94 9.09
C LEU A 120 -7.38 -2.46 8.96
N VAL A 121 -6.68 -1.92 9.95
CA VAL A 121 -6.01 -0.62 9.84
C VAL A 121 -4.51 -0.87 9.85
N THR A 122 -3.85 -0.47 8.77
CA THR A 122 -2.40 -0.60 8.61
C THR A 122 -1.78 0.78 8.52
N THR A 123 -0.66 0.98 9.20
CA THR A 123 0.16 2.19 9.10
C THR A 123 1.62 1.79 9.07
N PHE A 124 2.37 2.36 8.12
CA PHE A 124 3.80 2.18 8.00
C PHE A 124 4.42 3.43 7.39
N ASP A 125 5.66 3.70 7.73
CA ASP A 125 6.48 4.69 7.04
C ASP A 125 7.26 3.98 5.93
N GLN A 126 7.35 4.63 4.76
CA GLN A 126 8.05 4.07 3.61
C GLN A 126 8.88 5.14 2.90
N TRP A 127 9.97 4.69 2.30
CA TRP A 127 10.81 5.51 1.44
C TRP A 127 11.14 4.74 0.17
N GLN A 128 10.91 5.38 -0.98
CA GLN A 128 11.37 4.93 -2.29
C GLN A 128 12.42 5.93 -2.78
N TYR A 129 13.67 5.48 -2.90
CA TYR A 129 14.82 6.35 -3.12
C TYR A 129 15.91 5.63 -3.91
N GLY A 130 16.93 6.38 -4.31
CA GLY A 130 18.18 5.83 -4.81
C GLY A 130 18.11 5.12 -6.16
N GLY A 131 17.01 5.29 -6.91
CA GLY A 131 16.85 4.71 -8.23
C GLY A 131 18.00 5.08 -9.18
N THR A 132 18.41 4.11 -9.99
CA THR A 132 19.41 4.25 -11.07
C THR A 132 18.75 4.53 -12.43
N THR A 133 17.42 4.55 -12.48
CA THR A 133 16.59 4.78 -13.65
C THR A 133 16.05 6.22 -13.71
N ASN A 134 15.70 6.68 -14.91
CA ASN A 134 15.00 7.95 -15.13
C ASN A 134 13.86 7.75 -16.15
N PRO A 135 12.58 7.83 -15.76
CA PRO A 135 12.08 8.13 -14.41
C PRO A 135 12.42 7.05 -13.35
N PRO A 136 12.36 7.37 -12.04
CA PRO A 136 12.58 6.40 -10.97
C PRO A 136 11.53 5.29 -11.01
N ALA A 137 11.93 4.08 -10.62
CA ALA A 137 11.09 2.89 -10.72
C ALA A 137 11.43 1.85 -9.64
N ASP A 138 10.53 0.90 -9.34
CA ASP A 138 9.12 0.85 -9.76
C ASP A 138 8.21 1.31 -8.62
N GLY A 139 8.25 0.57 -7.51
CA GLY A 139 7.65 0.95 -6.25
C GLY A 139 7.47 -0.21 -5.27
N ILE A 140 6.55 -0.05 -4.32
CA ILE A 140 6.31 -1.02 -3.23
C ILE A 140 4.84 -1.40 -3.20
N SER A 141 4.51 -2.65 -2.92
CA SER A 141 3.15 -3.05 -2.58
C SER A 141 3.03 -3.52 -1.12
N PHE A 142 1.91 -3.20 -0.48
CA PHE A 142 1.43 -3.90 0.71
C PHE A 142 0.39 -4.91 0.27
N PHE A 143 0.45 -6.14 0.76
CA PHE A 143 -0.51 -7.16 0.37
C PHE A 143 -0.93 -8.08 1.52
N LEU A 144 -2.07 -8.73 1.32
CA LEU A 144 -2.55 -9.81 2.16
C LEU A 144 -2.64 -11.08 1.31
N ILE A 145 -2.37 -12.23 1.93
CA ILE A 145 -2.60 -13.56 1.36
C ILE A 145 -3.64 -14.31 2.19
N ASP A 146 -4.16 -15.42 1.66
CA ASP A 146 -4.96 -16.37 2.43
C ASP A 146 -4.15 -16.85 3.66
N GLY A 147 -4.70 -16.67 4.85
CA GLY A 147 -4.03 -17.06 6.11
C GLY A 147 -3.86 -18.57 6.29
N ALA A 148 -4.47 -19.40 5.43
CA ALA A 148 -4.20 -20.83 5.36
C ALA A 148 -3.03 -21.21 4.44
N ALA A 149 -2.47 -20.24 3.70
CA ALA A 149 -1.36 -20.43 2.77
C ALA A 149 -0.06 -19.84 3.31
N SER A 150 1.06 -20.30 2.76
CA SER A 150 2.38 -19.70 2.96
C SER A 150 2.82 -19.05 1.65
N LEU A 151 3.52 -17.92 1.74
CA LEU A 151 4.11 -17.27 0.57
C LEU A 151 5.26 -18.12 0.03
N THR A 152 5.28 -18.37 -1.29
CA THR A 152 6.35 -19.13 -1.93
C THR A 152 7.48 -18.23 -2.44
N ALA A 153 7.11 -17.05 -2.94
CA ALA A 153 8.00 -16.05 -3.49
C ALA A 153 7.25 -14.70 -3.57
N PRO A 154 7.94 -13.55 -3.60
CA PRO A 154 7.30 -12.32 -4.02
C PRO A 154 6.79 -12.46 -5.45
N GLY A 155 5.82 -11.63 -5.82
CA GLY A 155 5.41 -11.49 -7.21
C GLY A 155 6.53 -10.90 -8.09
N ALA A 156 6.24 -10.70 -9.37
CA ALA A 156 7.25 -10.27 -10.32
C ALA A 156 7.78 -8.85 -10.03
N PHE A 157 9.03 -8.61 -10.42
CA PHE A 157 9.67 -7.29 -10.40
C PHE A 157 9.08 -6.36 -11.47
N GLY A 158 9.46 -5.08 -11.48
CA GLY A 158 8.97 -4.12 -12.47
C GLY A 158 7.61 -3.55 -12.07
N GLY A 159 6.78 -3.21 -13.08
CA GLY A 159 5.41 -2.75 -12.92
C GLY A 159 4.43 -3.75 -12.27
N SER A 160 4.92 -4.88 -11.75
CA SER A 160 4.18 -5.83 -10.92
C SER A 160 4.32 -5.60 -9.41
N LEU A 161 5.27 -4.75 -9.00
CA LEU A 161 5.52 -4.31 -7.63
C LEU A 161 5.63 -5.44 -6.58
N GLY A 162 6.14 -6.60 -6.98
CA GLY A 162 6.27 -7.74 -6.08
C GLY A 162 4.94 -8.38 -5.65
N TYR A 163 3.81 -8.02 -6.29
CA TYR A 163 2.50 -8.63 -6.03
C TYR A 163 1.92 -9.34 -7.25
N ALA A 164 1.90 -8.67 -8.41
CA ALA A 164 1.28 -9.21 -9.61
C ALA A 164 2.24 -10.13 -10.38
N GLN A 165 1.68 -10.92 -11.30
CA GLN A 165 2.42 -11.72 -12.26
C GLN A 165 2.85 -10.88 -13.45
N LYS A 166 3.82 -11.35 -14.25
CA LYS A 166 4.08 -10.74 -15.55
C LYS A 166 4.62 -11.68 -16.61
N LEU A 167 4.38 -11.35 -17.88
CA LEU A 167 5.16 -11.84 -19.02
C LEU A 167 6.18 -10.75 -19.40
N PRO A 168 7.48 -10.92 -19.11
CA PRO A 168 8.48 -9.88 -19.32
C PRO A 168 8.46 -9.30 -20.73
N ASN A 169 8.41 -7.98 -20.84
CA ASN A 169 8.39 -7.24 -22.12
C ASN A 169 7.24 -7.61 -23.08
N ASP A 170 6.20 -8.32 -22.62
CA ASP A 170 5.15 -8.89 -23.48
C ASP A 170 5.70 -9.90 -24.52
N ASP A 171 6.89 -10.47 -24.25
CA ASP A 171 7.56 -11.40 -25.15
C ASP A 171 7.08 -12.85 -24.89
N PRO A 172 6.44 -13.52 -25.86
CA PRO A 172 5.96 -14.89 -25.67
C PRO A 172 7.08 -15.94 -25.52
N ASP A 173 8.33 -15.59 -25.82
CA ASP A 173 9.49 -16.48 -25.64
C ASP A 173 10.08 -16.38 -24.23
N GLU A 174 9.67 -15.39 -23.42
CA GLU A 174 10.11 -15.23 -22.03
C GLU A 174 9.28 -16.06 -21.04
N GLU A 175 9.90 -16.39 -19.90
CA GLU A 175 9.19 -17.11 -18.83
C GLU A 175 8.13 -16.22 -18.19
N PHE A 176 6.91 -16.75 -18.06
CA PHE A 176 5.84 -16.07 -17.33
C PHE A 176 6.17 -16.09 -15.83
N LEU A 177 6.56 -14.94 -15.30
CA LEU A 177 6.91 -14.78 -13.88
C LEU A 177 5.64 -14.73 -13.02
N PRO A 178 5.56 -15.55 -11.95
CA PRO A 178 4.37 -15.61 -11.10
C PRO A 178 4.23 -14.34 -10.25
N GLY A 179 2.98 -14.03 -9.92
CA GLY A 179 2.61 -13.14 -8.82
C GLY A 179 2.63 -13.87 -7.48
N VAL A 180 2.24 -13.16 -6.44
CA VAL A 180 2.03 -13.74 -5.11
C VAL A 180 1.00 -14.87 -5.18
N ASN A 181 1.34 -16.02 -4.60
CA ASN A 181 0.44 -17.15 -4.49
C ASN A 181 -0.63 -16.88 -3.40
N HIS A 182 -1.87 -17.26 -3.68
CA HIS A 182 -3.01 -17.02 -2.78
C HIS A 182 -3.15 -15.57 -2.29
N GLY A 183 -2.80 -14.60 -3.13
CA GLY A 183 -3.01 -13.17 -2.86
C GLY A 183 -4.49 -12.84 -2.71
N TYR A 184 -4.82 -12.01 -1.74
CA TYR A 184 -6.17 -11.53 -1.48
C TYR A 184 -6.37 -10.10 -1.99
N VAL A 185 -5.45 -9.21 -1.64
CA VAL A 185 -5.43 -7.81 -2.08
C VAL A 185 -4.01 -7.29 -2.08
N GLY A 186 -3.65 -6.49 -3.09
CA GLY A 186 -2.39 -5.75 -3.16
C GLY A 186 -2.66 -4.27 -3.35
N VAL A 187 -2.05 -3.44 -2.50
CA VAL A 187 -2.07 -1.98 -2.57
C VAL A 187 -0.69 -1.51 -3.00
N GLY A 188 -0.57 -1.08 -4.26
CA GLY A 188 0.68 -0.58 -4.83
C GLY A 188 0.86 0.92 -4.57
N LEU A 189 2.04 1.30 -4.09
CA LEU A 189 2.58 2.65 -4.01
C LEU A 189 3.61 2.81 -5.14
N ASP A 190 3.14 3.24 -6.30
CA ASP A 190 3.83 3.12 -7.58
C ASP A 190 4.45 4.46 -8.01
N VAL A 191 5.78 4.51 -8.04
CA VAL A 191 6.53 5.71 -8.43
C VAL A 191 6.67 5.80 -9.95
N LEU A 192 6.80 4.68 -10.66
CA LEU A 192 6.85 4.67 -12.12
C LEU A 192 5.46 4.88 -12.75
N GLY A 193 4.43 4.31 -12.13
CA GLY A 193 3.02 4.47 -12.47
C GLY A 193 2.51 3.51 -13.54
N ASN A 194 2.98 2.25 -13.57
CA ASN A 194 2.51 1.22 -14.51
C ASN A 194 1.70 0.09 -13.85
N TYR A 195 1.73 -0.05 -12.53
CA TYR A 195 1.05 -1.10 -11.74
C TYR A 195 -0.46 -1.14 -11.97
N PHE A 196 -1.07 -0.02 -12.33
CA PHE A 196 -2.51 0.08 -12.55
C PHE A 196 -3.02 -0.56 -13.85
N GLY A 197 -2.27 -0.49 -14.95
CA GLY A 197 -2.66 -1.09 -16.25
C GLY A 197 -2.27 -2.56 -16.38
N ASP A 198 -2.66 -3.26 -17.43
CA ASP A 198 -2.44 -4.70 -17.60
C ASP A 198 -1.30 -5.07 -18.59
N TRP A 199 -0.40 -4.11 -18.89
CA TRP A 199 0.83 -4.36 -19.66
C TRP A 199 1.66 -5.49 -19.02
N GLU A 200 2.39 -6.28 -19.82
CA GLU A 200 3.06 -7.53 -19.38
C GLU A 200 2.09 -8.54 -18.74
N HIS A 201 0.84 -8.63 -19.23
CA HIS A 201 -0.13 -9.65 -18.81
C HIS A 201 -0.55 -9.63 -17.34
N ARG A 202 -0.39 -8.52 -16.62
CA ARG A 202 -1.00 -8.38 -15.29
C ARG A 202 -2.52 -8.53 -15.39
N GLY A 203 -3.12 -9.19 -14.40
CA GLY A 203 -4.54 -9.56 -14.45
C GLY A 203 -4.87 -10.69 -15.44
N ASN A 204 -3.88 -11.49 -15.86
CA ASN A 204 -4.10 -12.67 -16.69
C ASN A 204 -5.15 -13.61 -16.04
N GLY A 205 -6.06 -14.18 -16.83
CA GLY A 205 -7.13 -15.05 -16.33
C GLY A 205 -8.29 -14.32 -15.63
N CYS A 206 -8.22 -13.01 -15.41
CA CYS A 206 -9.31 -12.26 -14.78
C CYS A 206 -10.46 -11.99 -15.75
N ALA A 207 -11.69 -12.20 -15.29
CA ALA A 207 -12.90 -11.89 -16.06
C ALA A 207 -13.06 -10.38 -16.31
N ASN A 208 -12.70 -9.57 -15.31
CA ASN A 208 -12.62 -8.11 -15.42
C ASN A 208 -11.16 -7.71 -15.46
N ARG A 209 -10.73 -7.10 -16.57
CA ARG A 209 -9.38 -6.55 -16.76
C ARG A 209 -9.33 -5.08 -16.34
N SER A 210 -8.12 -4.55 -16.16
CA SER A 210 -7.94 -3.15 -15.83
C SER A 210 -8.59 -2.24 -16.88
N PRO A 211 -9.45 -1.26 -16.48
CA PRO A 211 -9.91 -0.20 -17.38
C PRO A 211 -8.78 0.61 -18.03
N ALA A 212 -7.57 0.62 -17.47
CA ALA A 212 -6.43 1.30 -18.06
C ALA A 212 -5.87 0.61 -19.31
N GLY A 213 -6.27 -0.65 -19.56
CA GLY A 213 -5.83 -1.44 -20.72
C GLY A 213 -4.38 -1.92 -20.59
N THR A 214 -3.82 -2.42 -21.68
CA THR A 214 -2.47 -3.02 -21.74
C THR A 214 -1.38 -2.05 -22.23
N GLU A 215 -1.70 -0.76 -22.38
CA GLU A 215 -0.75 0.24 -22.83
C GLU A 215 0.32 0.51 -21.77
N PHE A 216 1.60 0.50 -22.19
CA PHE A 216 2.70 0.98 -21.36
C PHE A 216 2.82 2.51 -21.46
N ARG A 217 2.81 3.21 -20.31
CA ARG A 217 2.75 4.69 -20.28
C ARG A 217 3.93 5.27 -19.53
N ILE A 218 4.83 5.95 -20.25
CA ILE A 218 5.90 6.78 -19.68
C ILE A 218 5.89 8.17 -20.35
N PRO A 219 5.68 9.26 -19.60
CA PRO A 219 5.35 9.27 -18.17
C PRO A 219 3.97 8.64 -17.92
N ALA A 220 3.80 8.07 -16.72
CA ALA A 220 2.49 7.61 -16.28
C ALA A 220 1.48 8.77 -16.20
N PRO A 221 0.16 8.49 -16.19
CA PRO A 221 -0.88 9.51 -16.10
C PRO A 221 -0.79 10.40 -14.84
N GLY A 222 -0.09 9.95 -13.80
CA GLY A 222 0.19 10.71 -12.59
C GLY A 222 1.47 10.24 -11.92
N ALA A 223 2.00 11.04 -11.01
CA ALA A 223 3.15 10.68 -10.17
C ALA A 223 2.68 10.10 -8.83
N ASN A 224 3.42 9.14 -8.27
CA ASN A 224 3.12 8.50 -6.98
C ASN A 224 1.70 7.93 -6.93
N MET A 225 1.42 7.01 -7.84
CA MET A 225 0.10 6.42 -8.03
C MET A 225 -0.17 5.39 -6.92
N VAL A 226 -1.40 5.39 -6.39
CA VAL A 226 -1.88 4.33 -5.49
C VAL A 226 -2.89 3.50 -6.25
N THR A 227 -2.69 2.18 -6.32
CA THR A 227 -3.62 1.28 -7.01
C THR A 227 -3.89 0.03 -6.21
N VAL A 228 -5.12 -0.46 -6.27
CA VAL A 228 -5.53 -1.71 -5.64
C VAL A 228 -5.72 -2.78 -6.71
N ARG A 229 -5.07 -3.93 -6.51
CA ARG A 229 -5.34 -5.16 -7.25
C ARG A 229 -5.98 -6.20 -6.34
N GLY A 230 -6.90 -6.96 -6.89
CA GLY A 230 -7.66 -7.99 -6.18
C GLY A 230 -6.88 -9.29 -5.96
N PRO A 231 -7.58 -10.41 -5.81
CA PRO A 231 -6.96 -11.72 -5.59
C PRO A 231 -6.17 -12.24 -6.79
N GLY A 232 -5.10 -12.98 -6.54
CA GLY A 232 -4.26 -13.62 -7.54
C GLY A 232 -3.59 -14.89 -7.00
N ASN A 233 -3.16 -15.78 -7.90
CA ASN A 233 -2.46 -17.01 -7.55
C ASN A 233 -1.48 -17.42 -8.65
N GLY A 234 -0.20 -17.13 -8.45
CA GLY A 234 0.83 -17.47 -9.42
C GLY A 234 0.64 -16.69 -10.72
N THR A 235 0.38 -17.37 -11.84
CA THR A 235 0.24 -16.72 -13.16
C THR A 235 -1.19 -16.26 -13.49
N GLU A 236 -2.16 -16.55 -12.60
CA GLU A 236 -3.55 -16.12 -12.73
C GLU A 236 -3.89 -15.03 -11.72
N GLY A 237 -4.50 -13.92 -12.16
CA GLY A 237 -4.71 -12.73 -11.34
C GLY A 237 -3.40 -12.10 -10.86
N PRO A 238 -3.41 -10.87 -10.33
CA PRO A 238 -4.57 -10.19 -9.79
C PRO A 238 -5.18 -9.15 -10.74
N ALA A 239 -6.51 -9.17 -10.85
CA ALA A 239 -7.30 -8.16 -11.57
C ALA A 239 -7.12 -6.79 -10.90
N GLU A 240 -7.21 -5.70 -11.66
CA GLU A 240 -7.72 -4.47 -11.06
C GLU A 240 -9.20 -4.67 -10.73
N GLY A 241 -9.62 -4.38 -9.51
CA GLY A 241 -11.04 -4.46 -9.17
C GLY A 241 -11.85 -3.39 -9.93
N PRO A 242 -13.19 -3.50 -10.02
CA PRO A 242 -14.01 -2.28 -10.12
C PRO A 242 -13.59 -1.35 -8.96
N PRO A 243 -13.85 -0.01 -9.00
CA PRO A 243 -13.66 0.81 -7.81
C PRO A 243 -14.41 0.11 -6.68
N LEU A 244 -13.66 -0.54 -5.81
CA LEU A 244 -14.26 -1.34 -4.76
C LEU A 244 -14.98 -0.30 -3.93
N GLY A 245 -16.28 -0.51 -3.73
CA GLY A 245 -16.90 -0.13 -2.48
C GLY A 245 -16.22 -0.93 -1.37
N VAL A 246 -14.93 -0.67 -1.14
CA VAL A 246 -14.39 -0.71 0.19
C VAL A 246 -15.28 0.27 0.90
N ASP A 247 -16.08 -0.23 1.84
CA ASP A 247 -16.67 0.65 2.82
C ASP A 247 -15.49 1.23 3.63
N LEU A 248 -14.93 2.33 3.11
CA LEU A 248 -13.88 3.11 3.75
C LEU A 248 -14.40 3.73 5.05
N ASP A 249 -15.68 3.53 5.44
CA ASP A 249 -16.15 3.90 6.77
C ASP A 249 -15.42 3.13 7.88
N LYS A 250 -14.63 2.08 7.60
CA LYS A 250 -13.85 1.36 8.65
C LYS A 250 -12.38 1.06 8.34
N GLY A 251 -11.90 1.34 7.14
CA GLY A 251 -10.49 1.19 6.78
C GLY A 251 -10.03 2.46 6.08
N VAL A 252 -9.28 3.32 6.78
CA VAL A 252 -8.76 4.55 6.18
C VAL A 252 -7.35 4.26 5.66
N VAL A 253 -7.16 4.31 4.34
CA VAL A 253 -5.82 4.41 3.75
C VAL A 253 -5.41 5.89 3.81
N ARG A 254 -4.66 6.28 4.85
CA ARG A 254 -4.07 7.63 4.94
C ARG A 254 -2.65 7.59 4.38
N VAL A 255 -2.48 8.03 3.15
CA VAL A 255 -1.13 8.27 2.60
C VAL A 255 -0.71 9.67 3.01
N ARG A 256 0.18 9.79 3.99
CA ARG A 256 0.78 11.08 4.39
C ARG A 256 2.20 11.19 3.84
N ARG A 257 2.49 12.29 3.14
CA ARG A 257 3.86 12.64 2.74
C ARG A 257 4.60 13.15 3.97
N VAL A 258 5.63 12.43 4.43
CA VAL A 258 6.55 12.93 5.47
C VAL A 258 7.70 13.66 4.76
N GLU A 259 7.83 14.97 4.99
CA GLU A 259 9.00 15.72 4.51
C GLU A 259 10.19 15.48 5.46
N PRO A 260 11.42 15.26 4.94
CA PRO A 260 12.60 15.08 5.78
C PRO A 260 12.87 16.33 6.63
N GLY A 261 12.84 16.18 7.96
CA GLY A 261 13.29 17.21 8.92
C GLY A 261 12.21 17.92 9.74
N ARG A 262 10.93 17.58 9.61
CA ARG A 262 9.85 18.11 10.45
C ARG A 262 9.42 17.08 11.49
N GLN A 263 9.88 17.23 12.73
CA GLN A 263 9.23 16.58 13.88
C GLN A 263 7.92 17.32 14.17
N GLU A 264 6.77 16.69 13.93
CA GLU A 264 5.48 17.19 14.41
C GLU A 264 5.02 16.42 15.65
N SER A 265 4.50 17.17 16.63
CA SER A 265 4.02 16.64 17.90
C SER A 265 2.78 15.76 17.71
N ALA A 266 2.69 14.68 18.49
CA ALA A 266 1.68 13.61 18.43
C ALA A 266 0.20 14.02 18.67
N ASN A 267 -0.18 15.29 18.55
CA ASN A 267 -1.51 15.79 18.93
C ASN A 267 -2.31 16.50 17.82
N SER A 268 -1.90 16.48 16.55
CA SER A 268 -2.71 17.03 15.46
C SER A 268 -3.65 15.99 14.87
N ASN A 269 -4.85 15.90 15.44
CA ASN A 269 -6.04 15.39 14.75
C ASN A 269 -6.42 16.41 13.67
N GLU A 270 -5.96 16.21 12.43
CA GLU A 270 -6.59 16.83 11.26
C GLU A 270 -6.91 15.79 10.20
N ILE A 271 -8.13 15.95 9.68
CA ILE A 271 -8.80 15.21 8.62
C ILE A 271 -8.68 16.07 7.37
N GLU A 272 -7.88 15.63 6.41
CA GLU A 272 -8.07 15.82 4.96
C GLU A 272 -7.56 14.55 4.27
#